data_AF-A0A0R0GXM5-F1
#
_entry.id   AF-A0A0R0GXM5-F1
#
_cell.length_a   1.000
_cell.length_b   1.000
_cell.length_c   1.000
_cell.angle_alpha   90.00
_cell.angle_beta   90.00
_cell.angle_gamma   90.00
#
_symmetry.space_group_name_H-M   'P 1'
#
loop_
_entity.id
_entity.type
_entity.pdbx_description
1 polymer ?
#
loop_
_entity_poly.entity_id
_entity_poly.type
_entity_poly.pdbx_seq_one_letter_code
_entity_poly.pdbx_strand_id
1 'polypeptide(L)'
;MHQRKAEMAKHSDAFIALPGGYGTLEELLEVITWAQLGIHDKPVGLVNVDGYFNSLLSFIDKAVEEGFISPNARHIIVSAPTSKELVKKLEDYVPCHESVASKLSWQIEQQLTYPEEYDISR
;
A
#
# COMPACT_ATOMS: atom_id res chain seq x y z
N MET A 1 -15.44 -5.99 -2.75
CA MET A 1 -13.96 -5.90 -2.74
C MET A 1 -13.46 -4.98 -1.62
N HIS A 2 -13.98 -3.76 -1.46
CA HIS A 2 -13.50 -2.80 -0.46
C HIS A 2 -13.53 -3.29 1.00
N GLN A 3 -14.62 -3.93 1.44
CA GLN A 3 -14.73 -4.42 2.83
C GLN A 3 -13.70 -5.51 3.17
N ARG A 4 -13.43 -6.44 2.24
CA ARG A 4 -12.40 -7.49 2.40
C ARG A 4 -11.00 -6.87 2.58
N LYS A 5 -10.66 -5.89 1.75
CA LYS A 5 -9.35 -5.23 1.79
C LYS A 5 -9.18 -4.39 3.05
N ALA A 6 -10.22 -3.68 3.48
CA ALA A 6 -10.23 -2.91 4.73
C ALA A 6 -10.04 -3.80 5.96
N GLU A 7 -10.72 -4.94 6.04
CA GLU A 7 -10.53 -5.89 7.15
C GLU A 7 -9.13 -6.51 7.16
N MET A 8 -8.61 -6.93 6.00
CA MET A 8 -7.23 -7.43 5.89
C MET A 8 -6.23 -6.37 6.32
N ALA A 9 -6.43 -5.12 5.88
CA ALA A 9 -5.59 -3.99 6.26
C ALA A 9 -5.71 -3.64 7.74
N LYS A 10 -6.87 -3.85 8.37
CA LYS A 10 -7.05 -3.60 9.81
C LYS A 10 -6.29 -4.61 10.68
N HIS A 11 -6.30 -5.89 10.27
CA HIS A 11 -5.73 -6.99 11.04
C HIS A 11 -4.28 -7.34 10.70
N SER A 12 -3.68 -6.68 9.70
CA SER A 12 -2.26 -6.88 9.34
C SER A 12 -1.33 -5.96 10.12
N ASP A 13 -0.10 -6.39 10.37
CA ASP A 13 0.97 -5.49 10.86
C ASP A 13 1.91 -5.06 9.73
N ALA A 14 1.87 -5.77 8.60
CA ALA A 14 2.64 -5.50 7.39
C ALA A 14 1.92 -6.03 6.15
N PHE A 15 2.27 -5.51 4.99
CA PHE A 15 1.84 -6.04 3.69
C PHE A 15 3.04 -6.61 2.96
N ILE A 16 2.91 -7.81 2.37
CA ILE A 16 3.99 -8.44 1.61
C ILE A 16 3.45 -8.89 0.25
N ALA A 17 4.09 -8.44 -0.82
CA ALA A 17 3.84 -8.94 -2.16
C ALA A 17 4.91 -9.98 -2.58
N LEU A 18 4.42 -11.11 -3.09
CA LEU A 18 5.20 -12.12 -3.80
C LEU A 18 5.10 -11.88 -5.32
N PRO A 19 5.98 -12.46 -6.15
CA PRO A 19 5.85 -12.39 -7.61
C PRO A 19 4.44 -12.79 -8.08
N GLY A 20 3.83 -11.95 -8.91
CA GLY A 20 2.44 -12.11 -9.33
C GLY A 20 2.05 -11.12 -10.42
N GLY A 21 0.91 -11.36 -11.08
CA GLY A 21 0.44 -10.54 -12.20
C GLY A 21 -0.25 -9.24 -11.78
N TYR A 22 -1.15 -8.76 -12.65
CA TYR A 22 -1.85 -7.49 -12.45
C TYR A 22 -2.63 -7.37 -11.14
N GLY A 23 -3.25 -8.47 -10.66
CA GLY A 23 -3.96 -8.44 -9.37
C GLY A 23 -3.04 -8.11 -8.20
N THR A 24 -1.84 -8.69 -8.16
CA THR A 24 -0.84 -8.40 -7.14
C THR A 24 -0.32 -6.97 -7.23
N LEU A 25 -0.10 -6.46 -8.45
CA LEU A 25 0.34 -5.09 -8.66
C LEU A 25 -0.74 -4.07 -8.25
N GLU A 26 -2.00 -4.34 -8.56
CA GLU A 26 -3.13 -3.50 -8.14
C GLU A 26 -3.23 -3.42 -6.60
N GLU A 27 -3.22 -4.56 -5.92
CA GLU A 27 -3.27 -4.60 -4.45
C GLU A 27 -2.04 -3.95 -3.81
N LEU A 28 -0.85 -4.13 -4.40
CA LEU A 28 0.40 -3.52 -3.93
C LEU A 28 0.38 -1.98 -4.05
N LEU A 29 -0.03 -1.45 -5.21
CA LEU A 29 -0.06 0.00 -5.43
C LEU A 29 -1.12 0.68 -4.57
N GLU A 30 -2.24 0.01 -4.28
CA GLU A 30 -3.27 0.51 -3.38
C GLU A 30 -2.73 0.71 -1.95
N VAL A 31 -2.04 -0.30 -1.37
CA VAL A 31 -1.47 -0.17 -0.01
C VAL A 31 -0.31 0.82 0.05
N ILE A 32 0.49 0.96 -1.01
CA ILE A 32 1.52 2.00 -1.10
C ILE A 32 0.88 3.39 -1.08
N THR A 33 -0.21 3.57 -1.84
CA THR A 33 -0.94 4.85 -1.90
C THR A 33 -1.56 5.18 -0.54
N TRP A 34 -2.12 4.21 0.17
CA TRP A 34 -2.66 4.42 1.52
C TRP A 34 -1.59 4.81 2.53
N ALA A 35 -0.41 4.17 2.48
CA ALA A 35 0.74 4.61 3.25
C ALA A 35 1.12 6.06 2.89
N GLN A 36 1.26 6.38 1.61
CA GLN A 36 1.61 7.73 1.16
C GLN A 36 0.60 8.81 1.63
N LEU A 37 -0.68 8.47 1.68
CA LEU A 37 -1.74 9.36 2.20
C LEU A 37 -1.76 9.47 3.73
N GLY A 38 -0.96 8.68 4.45
CA GLY A 38 -0.95 8.63 5.91
C GLY A 38 -2.15 7.89 6.51
N ILE A 39 -2.81 7.03 5.73
CA ILE A 39 -3.94 6.21 6.22
C ILE A 39 -3.41 5.11 7.16
N HIS A 40 -2.23 4.57 6.89
CA HIS A 40 -1.54 3.63 7.78
C HIS A 40 -0.03 3.80 7.73
N ASP A 41 0.63 3.36 8.80
CA ASP A 41 2.09 3.37 8.95
C ASP A 41 2.74 2.00 8.72
N LYS A 42 1.96 0.99 8.34
CA LYS A 42 2.39 -0.40 8.19
C LYS A 42 3.41 -0.55 7.04
N PRO A 43 4.50 -1.29 7.23
CA PRO A 43 5.50 -1.47 6.20
C PRO A 43 4.97 -2.30 5.02
N VAL A 44 5.46 -1.99 3.82
CA VAL A 44 5.13 -2.71 2.58
C VAL A 44 6.39 -3.39 2.04
N GLY A 45 6.36 -4.72 2.02
CA GLY A 45 7.49 -5.57 1.66
C GLY A 45 7.33 -6.25 0.29
N LEU A 46 8.43 -6.35 -0.45
CA LEU A 46 8.53 -7.13 -1.69
C LEU A 46 9.52 -8.28 -1.53
N VAL A 47 9.08 -9.52 -1.78
CA VAL A 47 10.00 -10.66 -1.90
C VAL A 47 10.48 -10.72 -3.35
N ASN A 48 11.66 -10.16 -3.60
CA ASN A 48 12.23 -9.96 -4.92
C ASN A 48 13.01 -11.19 -5.42
N VAL A 49 12.30 -12.30 -5.62
CA VAL A 49 12.87 -13.54 -6.14
C VAL A 49 13.40 -13.33 -7.55
N ASP A 50 14.66 -13.70 -7.79
CA ASP A 50 15.36 -13.60 -9.08
C ASP A 50 15.28 -12.21 -9.74
N GLY A 51 15.09 -11.15 -8.95
CA GLY A 51 14.96 -9.79 -9.46
C GLY A 51 13.62 -9.47 -10.13
N TYR A 52 12.56 -10.24 -9.85
CA TYR A 52 11.21 -10.05 -10.41
C TYR A 52 10.71 -8.59 -10.36
N PHE A 53 10.93 -7.90 -9.24
CA PHE A 53 10.49 -6.52 -9.02
C PHE A 53 11.50 -5.46 -9.45
N ASN A 54 12.65 -5.82 -10.03
CA ASN A 54 13.70 -4.85 -10.39
C ASN A 54 13.16 -3.74 -11.31
N SER A 55 12.43 -4.10 -12.36
CA SER A 55 11.86 -3.11 -13.29
C SER A 55 10.85 -2.19 -12.62
N LEU A 56 10.05 -2.71 -11.68
CA LEU A 56 9.09 -1.90 -10.91
C LEU A 56 9.83 -0.94 -9.98
N LEU A 57 10.84 -1.42 -9.25
CA LEU A 57 11.65 -0.60 -8.37
C LEU A 57 12.36 0.51 -9.15
N SER A 58 12.97 0.20 -10.30
CA SER A 58 13.58 1.20 -11.18
C SER A 58 12.57 2.22 -11.74
N PHE A 59 11.35 1.78 -12.06
CA PHE A 59 10.29 2.70 -12.47
C PHE A 59 9.92 3.68 -11.35
N ILE A 60 9.81 3.19 -10.12
CA ILE A 60 9.52 4.02 -8.94
C ILE A 60 10.69 4.97 -8.66
N ASP A 61 11.94 4.50 -8.76
CA ASP A 61 13.13 5.35 -8.63
C ASP A 61 13.09 6.49 -9.67
N LYS A 62 12.72 6.19 -10.91
CA LYS A 62 12.57 7.21 -11.94
C LYS A 62 11.45 8.21 -11.63
N ALA A 63 10.32 7.74 -11.10
CA ALA A 63 9.24 8.62 -10.68
C ALA A 63 9.66 9.55 -9.51
N VAL A 64 10.60 9.12 -8.66
CA VAL A 64 11.21 9.97 -7.63
C VAL A 64 12.13 11.03 -8.27
N GLU A 65 12.99 10.62 -9.21
CA GLU A 65 13.88 11.54 -9.94
C GLU A 65 13.10 12.65 -10.67
N GLU A 66 11.98 12.29 -11.29
CA GLU A 66 11.11 13.22 -12.03
C GLU A 66 10.17 14.02 -11.11
N GLY A 67 10.20 13.78 -9.79
CA GLY A 67 9.43 14.53 -8.80
C GLY A 67 7.95 14.15 -8.67
N PHE A 68 7.52 13.02 -9.26
CA PHE A 68 6.16 12.49 -9.08
C PHE A 68 5.98 11.79 -7.72
N ILE A 69 7.05 11.24 -7.16
CA ILE A 69 7.07 10.59 -5.85
C ILE A 69 8.09 11.30 -4.97
N SER A 70 7.73 11.61 -3.72
CA SER A 70 8.69 12.21 -2.79
C SER A 70 9.76 11.20 -2.38
N PRO A 71 11.01 11.65 -2.11
CA PRO A 71 12.05 10.76 -1.59
C PRO A 71 11.62 10.00 -0.33
N ASN A 72 10.82 10.62 0.53
CA ASN A 72 10.28 9.97 1.72
C ASN A 72 9.28 8.85 1.39
N ALA A 73 8.38 9.07 0.41
CA ALA A 73 7.43 8.05 -0.03
C ALA A 73 8.13 6.84 -0.69
N ARG A 74 9.33 7.03 -1.28
CA ARG A 74 10.13 5.92 -1.81
C ARG A 74 10.51 4.88 -0.76
N HIS A 75 10.66 5.30 0.50
CA HIS A 75 11.04 4.44 1.61
C HIS A 75 9.87 3.60 2.16
N ILE A 76 8.63 3.81 1.68
CA ILE A 76 7.49 2.95 2.02
C ILE A 76 7.75 1.48 1.62
N ILE A 77 8.47 1.28 0.52
CA ILE A 77 8.73 -0.04 -0.05
C ILE A 77 10.07 -0.59 0.45
N VAL A 78 10.00 -1.72 1.14
CA VAL A 78 11.16 -2.53 1.55
C VAL A 78 11.25 -3.74 0.63
N SER A 79 12.44 -4.07 0.12
CA SER A 79 12.63 -5.28 -0.69
C SER A 79 13.79 -6.14 -0.20
N ALA A 80 13.64 -7.45 -0.39
CA ALA A 80 14.69 -8.43 -0.15
C ALA A 80 14.49 -9.67 -1.05
N PRO A 81 15.56 -10.39 -1.42
CA PRO A 81 15.47 -11.59 -2.26
C PRO A 81 14.80 -12.78 -1.57
N THR A 82 14.76 -12.81 -0.24
CA THR A 82 14.16 -13.90 0.54
C THR A 82 13.18 -13.39 1.58
N SER A 83 12.18 -14.20 1.92
CA SER A 83 11.20 -13.89 2.97
C SER A 83 11.86 -13.66 4.33
N LYS A 84 12.87 -14.46 4.68
CA LYS A 84 13.60 -14.34 5.95
C LYS A 84 14.32 -13.00 6.08
N GLU A 85 15.00 -12.57 5.01
CA GLU A 85 15.66 -11.26 5.00
C GLU A 85 14.64 -10.12 5.01
N LEU A 86 13.53 -10.29 4.28
CA LEU A 86 12.47 -9.29 4.25
C LEU A 86 11.88 -9.06 5.64
N VAL A 87 11.46 -10.11 6.34
CA VAL A 87 10.87 -10.00 7.68
C VAL A 87 11.80 -9.25 8.64
N LYS A 88 13.09 -9.57 8.62
CA LYS A 88 14.08 -8.84 9.44
C LYS A 88 14.12 -7.35 9.12
N LYS A 89 14.10 -6.97 7.84
CA LYS A 89 14.06 -5.55 7.44
C LYS A 89 12.74 -4.86 7.83
N LEU A 90 11.63 -5.59 7.83
CA LEU A 90 10.32 -5.06 8.22
C LEU A 90 10.24 -4.82 9.73
N GLU A 91 10.90 -5.64 10.56
CA GLU A 91 10.99 -5.44 12.01
C GLU A 91 11.74 -4.14 12.38
N ASP A 92 12.74 -3.77 11.57
CA ASP A 92 13.54 -2.55 11.75
C ASP A 92 12.90 -1.30 11.09
N TYR A 93 11.72 -1.45 10.46
CA TYR A 93 11.10 -0.37 9.69
C TYR A 93 10.56 0.74 10.60
N VAL A 94 10.92 1.99 10.26
CA VAL A 94 10.35 3.19 10.87
C VAL A 94 9.67 4.01 9.76
N PRO A 95 8.39 4.38 9.92
CA PRO A 95 7.70 5.24 8.96
C PRO A 95 8.39 6.60 8.85
N CYS A 96 8.89 6.93 7.66
CA CYS A 96 9.57 8.19 7.37
C CYS A 96 8.79 9.09 6.39
N HIS A 97 7.56 8.72 6.01
CA HIS A 97 6.77 9.49 5.06
C HIS A 97 6.01 10.63 5.77
N GLU A 98 6.07 11.84 5.21
CA GLU A 98 5.22 12.94 5.67
C GLU A 98 3.79 12.66 5.24
N SER A 99 2.84 12.65 6.18
CA SER A 99 1.43 12.45 5.84
C SER A 99 0.95 13.61 4.98
N VAL A 100 0.59 13.33 3.72
CA VAL A 100 0.08 14.36 2.81
C VAL A 100 -1.32 14.82 3.24
N ALA A 101 -2.08 13.99 3.95
CA ALA A 101 -3.34 14.34 4.59
C ALA A 101 -3.14 14.67 6.08
N SER A 102 -3.85 15.68 6.60
CA SER A 102 -3.96 15.89 8.04
C SER A 102 -4.54 14.63 8.70
N LYS A 103 -4.09 14.25 9.90
CA LYS A 103 -4.52 13.07 10.70
C LYS A 103 -6.04 12.88 10.94
N LEU A 104 -6.90 13.68 10.33
CA LEU A 104 -8.36 13.56 10.32
C LEU A 104 -8.85 12.95 8.99
N SER A 105 -8.97 11.62 8.92
CA SER A 105 -10.18 10.98 8.35
C SER A 105 -10.13 9.45 8.46
N TRP A 106 -10.37 8.92 9.66
CA TRP A 106 -10.82 7.53 9.82
C TRP A 106 -12.35 7.45 10.01
N GLN A 107 -13.10 8.44 9.48
CA GLN A 107 -14.57 8.49 9.56
C GLN A 107 -15.31 8.32 8.21
N ILE A 108 -14.60 8.13 7.10
CA ILE A 108 -15.26 8.13 5.78
C ILE A 108 -16.04 6.83 5.48
N GLU A 109 -15.75 5.72 6.17
CA GLU A 109 -16.51 4.48 5.96
C GLU A 109 -17.92 4.46 6.61
N GLN A 110 -18.23 5.38 7.54
CA GLN A 110 -19.56 5.43 8.16
C GLN A 110 -20.61 6.26 7.40
N GLN A 111 -20.24 6.92 6.29
CA GLN A 111 -21.17 7.79 5.53
C GLN A 111 -21.54 7.27 4.14
N LEU A 112 -21.00 6.14 3.70
CA LEU A 112 -21.45 5.46 2.47
C LEU A 112 -22.63 4.53 2.76
N THR A 113 -23.71 5.09 3.33
CA THR A 113 -25.03 4.47 3.26
C THR A 113 -25.52 4.67 1.82
N TYR A 114 -25.46 3.61 1.01
CA TYR A 114 -26.14 3.59 -0.28
C TYR A 114 -27.64 3.89 -0.04
N PRO A 115 -28.27 4.82 -0.78
CA PRO A 115 -29.70 5.03 -0.65
C PRO A 115 -30.44 3.75 -1.04
N GLU A 116 -31.37 3.34 -0.18
CA GLU A 116 -32.26 2.20 -0.39
C GLU A 116 -33.00 2.34 -1.74
N GLU A 117 -33.22 1.17 -2.34
CA GLU A 117 -33.82 0.95 -3.66
C GLU A 117 -35.03 1.86 -3.93
N TYR A 118 -35.00 2.53 -5.09
CA TYR A 118 -36.18 3.19 -5.66
C TYR A 118 -37.21 2.10 -6.04
N ASP A 119 -38.29 2.00 -5.27
CA ASP A 119 -39.51 1.27 -5.63
C ASP A 119 -40.14 1.91 -6.87
N ILE A 120 -40.05 1.24 -8.02
CA ILE A 120 -40.82 1.58 -9.22
C ILE A 120 -41.93 0.55 -9.38
N SER A 121 -42.99 0.73 -8.61
CA SER A 121 -44.27 0.06 -8.81
C SER A 121 -45.38 1.12 -8.97
N ARG A 122 -45.62 1.55 -10.21
CA ARG A 122 -46.89 2.12 -10.68
C ARG A 122 -47.12 1.80 -12.14
#